data_AF-A0A1G7J4P7-F1
#
_entry.id   AF-A0A1G7J4P7-F1
#
_cell.length_a   1.000
_cell.length_b   1.000
_cell.length_c   1.000
_cell.angle_alpha   90.00
_cell.angle_beta   90.00
_cell.angle_gamma   90.00
#
_symmetry.space_group_name_H-M   'P 1'
#
loop_
_entity.id
_entity.type
_entity.pdbx_description
1 polymer ?
#
loop_
_entity_poly.entity_id
_entity_poly.type
_entity_poly.pdbx_seq_one_letter_code
_entity_poly.pdbx_strand_id
1 'polypeptide(L)'
;MNRMEHVNPEGLIKNSAFSQIITTEGNGKTIYIGGQNAVNGNGEIVGKNDILKQTEQVIKNLEIALKSCGVNFESLVKLNIHIVQGQNAYG
;
A
#
# COMPACT_ATOMS: atom_id res chain seq x y z
N MET A 1 -0.37 14.84 23.11
CA MET A 1 -0.05 13.45 23.48
C MET A 1 0.18 12.71 22.18
N ASN A 2 1.37 12.17 21.94
CA ASN A 2 1.67 11.52 20.66
C ASN A 2 1.01 10.15 20.62
N ARG A 3 0.21 9.87 19.59
CA ARG A 3 -0.54 8.62 19.44
C ARG A 3 -0.06 7.88 18.21
N MET A 4 0.15 6.58 18.34
CA MET A 4 0.54 5.68 17.24
C MET A 4 -0.47 4.54 17.16
N GLU A 5 -0.94 4.22 15.95
CA GLU A 5 -1.83 3.08 15.71
C GLU A 5 -1.31 2.18 14.60
N HIS A 6 -1.51 0.88 14.78
CA HIS A 6 -1.24 -0.14 13.78
C HIS A 6 -2.54 -0.51 13.07
N VAL A 7 -2.57 -0.39 11.74
CA VAL A 7 -3.78 -0.66 10.94
C VAL A 7 -3.49 -1.75 9.91
N ASN A 8 -4.37 -2.75 9.87
CA ASN A 8 -4.36 -3.85 8.90
C ASN A 8 -5.74 -3.90 8.21
N PRO A 9 -5.91 -3.14 7.12
CA PRO A 9 -7.20 -2.99 6.45
C PRO A 9 -7.77 -4.32 5.94
N GLU A 10 -9.09 -4.42 5.91
CA GLU A 10 -9.77 -5.44 5.10
C GLU A 10 -9.43 -5.24 3.62
N GLY A 11 -9.27 -6.34 2.88
CA GLY A 11 -8.88 -6.32 1.47
C GLY A 11 -7.36 -6.30 1.22
N LEU A 12 -6.54 -6.06 2.25
CA LEU A 12 -5.09 -6.26 2.19
C LEU A 12 -4.68 -7.55 2.92
N ILE A 13 -3.57 -8.14 2.48
CA ILE A 13 -3.01 -9.30 3.16
C ILE A 13 -2.63 -8.94 4.60
N LYS A 14 -3.04 -9.78 5.55
CA LYS A 14 -2.64 -9.66 6.96
C LYS A 14 -1.41 -10.51 7.21
N ASN A 15 -0.38 -9.92 7.79
CA ASN A 15 0.87 -10.59 8.14
C ASN A 15 1.12 -10.45 9.65
N SER A 16 1.68 -11.49 10.28
CA SER A 16 2.01 -11.47 11.71
C SER A 16 3.32 -10.71 12.01
N ALA A 17 4.21 -10.56 11.03
CA ALA A 17 5.52 -9.94 11.20
C ALA A 17 5.50 -8.40 11.05
N PHE A 18 4.48 -7.83 10.40
CA PHE A 18 4.37 -6.39 10.20
C PHE A 18 2.92 -5.93 10.04
N SER A 19 2.67 -4.65 10.30
CA SER A 19 1.39 -3.99 9.98
C SER A 19 1.45 -3.34 8.60
N GLN A 20 0.34 -3.35 7.87
CA GLN A 20 0.25 -2.68 6.57
C GLN A 20 0.45 -1.16 6.69
N ILE A 21 -0.02 -0.56 7.79
CA ILE A 21 -0.01 0.88 7.99
C ILE A 21 0.31 1.19 9.45
N ILE A 22 1.08 2.27 9.66
CA ILE A 22 1.21 2.96 10.95
C ILE A 22 0.72 4.39 10.79
N THR A 23 -0.15 4.85 11.69
CA THR A 23 -0.50 6.28 11.79
C THR A 23 0.21 6.89 13.00
N THR A 24 0.62 8.15 12.87
CA THR A 24 1.13 8.95 13.99
C THR A 24 0.37 10.26 14.09
N GLU A 25 -0.04 10.65 15.29
CA GLU A 25 -0.79 11.87 15.55
C GLU A 25 -0.12 12.70 16.65
N GLY A 26 -0.04 14.02 16.43
CA GLY A 26 0.54 15.04 17.30
C GLY A 26 0.07 16.43 16.85
N ASN A 27 0.99 17.31 16.45
CA ASN A 27 0.64 18.58 15.78
C ASN A 27 0.17 18.39 14.32
N GLY A 28 0.21 17.16 13.82
CA GLY A 28 -0.29 16.75 12.53
C GLY A 28 -0.49 15.23 12.50
N LYS A 29 -0.99 14.72 11.38
CA LYS A 29 -1.16 13.29 11.14
C LYS A 29 -0.26 12.85 9.99
N THR A 30 0.50 11.79 10.20
CA THR A 30 1.30 11.15 9.15
C THR A 30 0.89 9.68 9.07
N ILE A 31 0.74 9.19 7.84
CA ILE A 31 0.34 7.82 7.53
C ILE A 31 1.51 7.16 6.82
N TYR A 32 2.11 6.17 7.46
CA TYR A 32 3.19 5.35 6.89
C TYR A 32 2.56 4.08 6.34
N ILE A 33 2.59 3.93 5.02
CA ILE A 33 2.08 2.74 4.32
C ILE A 33 3.27 1.84 3.96
N GLY A 34 3.21 0.57 4.35
CA GLY A 34 4.19 -0.43 3.96
C GLY A 34 4.18 -0.68 2.45
N GLY A 35 5.21 -1.35 1.94
CA GLY A 35 5.31 -1.64 0.50
C GLY A 35 4.11 -2.43 0.00
N GLN A 36 3.41 -1.89 -1.00
CA GLN A 36 2.31 -2.57 -1.67
C GLN A 36 2.85 -3.29 -2.91
N ASN A 37 2.58 -4.60 -3.00
CA ASN A 37 2.94 -5.44 -4.14
C ASN A 37 1.67 -6.00 -4.81
N ALA A 38 1.82 -6.82 -5.85
CA ALA A 38 0.71 -7.38 -6.61
C ALA A 38 0.06 -8.60 -5.94
N VAL A 39 -0.05 -8.60 -4.61
CA VAL A 39 -0.72 -9.65 -3.84
C VAL A 39 -2.09 -9.14 -3.40
N ASN A 40 -3.17 -9.88 -3.68
CA ASN A 40 -4.51 -9.49 -3.26
C ASN A 40 -4.79 -9.81 -1.78
N GLY A 41 -5.97 -9.45 -1.28
CA GLY A 41 -6.39 -9.73 0.10
C GLY A 41 -6.41 -11.21 0.50
N ASN A 42 -6.47 -12.13 -0.48
CA ASN A 42 -6.41 -13.58 -0.26
C ASN A 42 -4.97 -14.12 -0.25
N GLY A 43 -3.96 -13.27 -0.47
CA GLY A 43 -2.57 -13.69 -0.55
C GLY A 43 -2.13 -14.21 -1.91
N GLU A 44 -2.94 -14.03 -2.95
CA GLU A 44 -2.66 -14.52 -4.30
C GLU A 44 -1.93 -13.47 -5.15
N ILE A 45 -1.00 -13.92 -5.99
CA ILE A 45 -0.30 -13.05 -6.94
C ILE A 45 -1.21 -12.75 -8.13
N VAL A 46 -1.52 -11.48 -8.33
CA VAL A 46 -2.28 -10.97 -9.49
C VAL A 46 -1.33 -10.57 -10.61
N GLY A 47 -1.64 -10.95 -11.85
CA GLY A 47 -0.84 -10.55 -13.01
C GLY A 47 0.51 -11.26 -13.11
N LYS A 48 0.59 -12.56 -12.81
CA LYS A 48 1.84 -13.32 -12.99
C LYS A 48 2.38 -13.13 -14.42
N ASN A 49 3.63 -12.70 -14.53
CA ASN A 49 4.31 -12.35 -15.79
C ASN A 49 3.66 -11.19 -16.59
N ASP A 50 2.84 -10.36 -15.96
CA ASP A 50 2.16 -9.21 -16.56
C ASP A 50 2.33 -7.99 -15.65
N ILE A 51 3.36 -7.17 -15.92
CA ILE A 51 3.69 -6.03 -15.07
C ILE A 51 2.59 -4.95 -15.06
N LEU A 52 1.81 -4.82 -16.13
CA LEU A 52 0.72 -3.85 -16.16
C LEU A 52 -0.37 -4.27 -15.16
N LYS A 53 -0.79 -5.54 -15.19
CA LYS A 53 -1.74 -6.07 -14.19
C LYS A 53 -1.19 -6.06 -12.76
N GLN A 54 0.11 -6.28 -12.59
CA GLN A 54 0.76 -6.15 -11.28
C GLN A 54 0.69 -4.71 -10.78
N THR A 55 1.00 -3.73 -11.63
CA THR A 55 0.93 -2.31 -11.33
C THR A 55 -0.48 -1.90 -10.94
N GLU A 56 -1.49 -2.33 -11.70
CA GLU A 56 -2.89 -2.10 -11.36
C GLU A 56 -3.25 -2.64 -9.97
N GLN A 57 -2.80 -3.85 -9.62
CA GLN A 57 -3.08 -4.41 -8.30
C GLN A 57 -2.37 -3.64 -7.18
N VAL A 58 -1.12 -3.21 -7.41
CA VAL A 58 -0.36 -2.38 -6.45
C VAL A 58 -1.11 -1.07 -6.18
N ILE A 59 -1.60 -0.40 -7.22
CA ILE A 59 -2.36 0.85 -7.08
C ILE A 59 -3.70 0.61 -6.36
N LYS A 60 -4.42 -0.48 -6.66
CA LYS A 60 -5.64 -0.87 -5.93
C LYS A 60 -5.36 -1.10 -4.44
N ASN A 61 -4.27 -1.79 -4.12
CA ASN A 61 -3.87 -2.04 -2.73
C ASN A 61 -3.52 -0.74 -1.99
N LEU A 62 -2.79 0.17 -2.65
CA LEU A 62 -2.49 1.49 -2.11
C LEU A 62 -3.77 2.31 -1.87
N GLU A 63 -4.74 2.25 -2.78
CA GLU A 63 -6.03 2.91 -2.62
C GLU A 63 -6.80 2.37 -1.40
N ILE A 64 -6.83 1.05 -1.19
CA ILE A 64 -7.43 0.42 0.00
C ILE A 64 -6.75 0.93 1.27
N ALA A 65 -5.41 0.98 1.28
CA ALA A 65 -4.65 1.49 2.41
C ALA A 65 -5.00 2.95 2.74
N LEU A 66 -5.04 3.83 1.74
CA LEU A 66 -5.41 5.23 1.90
C LEU A 66 -6.84 5.39 2.41
N LYS A 67 -7.81 4.71 1.79
CA LYS A 67 -9.22 4.76 2.17
C LYS A 67 -9.46 4.26 3.59
N SER A 68 -8.72 3.24 4.04
CA SER A 68 -8.79 2.74 5.42
C SER A 68 -8.39 3.79 6.47
N CYS A 69 -7.62 4.81 6.07
CA CYS A 69 -7.24 5.93 6.90
C CYS A 69 -8.11 7.18 6.68
N GLY A 70 -9.17 7.08 5.87
CA GLY A 70 -10.07 8.20 5.55
C GLY A 70 -9.49 9.22 4.57
N VAL A 71 -8.45 8.86 3.81
CA VAL A 71 -7.79 9.74 2.83
C VAL A 71 -7.79 9.13 1.43
N ASN A 72 -7.39 9.92 0.43
CA ASN A 72 -7.27 9.52 -0.98
C ASN A 72 -5.85 9.82 -1.51
N PHE A 73 -5.65 9.64 -2.81
CA PHE A 73 -4.36 9.90 -3.47
C PHE A 73 -3.89 11.35 -3.37
N GLU A 74 -4.77 12.33 -3.17
CA GLU A 74 -4.41 13.76 -3.04
C GLU A 74 -3.62 14.03 -1.74
N SER A 75 -3.70 13.12 -0.76
CA SER A 75 -2.92 13.19 0.48
C SER A 75 -1.51 12.58 0.35
N LEU A 76 -1.16 11.99 -0.81
CA LEU A 76 0.17 11.43 -1.03
C LEU A 76 1.18 12.54 -1.27
N VAL A 77 2.21 12.57 -0.42
CA VAL A 77 3.33 13.50 -0.55
C VAL A 77 4.60 12.85 -1.14
N LYS A 78 4.70 11.52 -1.08
CA LYS A 78 5.85 10.76 -1.57
C LYS A 78 5.47 9.32 -1.92
N LEU A 79 6.04 8.82 -3.02
CA LEU A 79 6.04 7.41 -3.40
C LEU A 79 7.48 6.93 -3.61
N ASN A 80 7.74 5.66 -3.28
CA ASN A 80 8.94 4.93 -3.71
C ASN A 80 8.47 3.79 -4.60
N ILE A 81 8.94 3.78 -5.86
CA ILE A 81 8.52 2.80 -6.86
C ILE A 81 9.74 1.91 -7.16
N HIS A 82 9.57 0.60 -7.03
CA HIS A 82 10.60 -0.40 -7.28
C HIS A 82 10.15 -1.31 -8.41
N ILE A 83 10.91 -1.35 -9.50
CA ILE A 83 10.62 -2.17 -10.69
C ILE A 83 11.79 -3.13 -10.88
N VAL A 84 11.48 -4.40 -11.14
CA VAL A 84 12.50 -5.42 -11.44
C VAL A 84 13.19 -5.06 -12.75
N GLN A 85 14.52 -5.25 -12.81
CA GLN A 85 15.32 -4.97 -13.99
C GLN A 85 14.73 -5.63 -15.26
N GLY A 86 14.62 -4.85 -16.33
CA GLY A 86 14.12 -5.30 -17.63
C GLY A 86 12.59 -5.28 -17.77
N GLN A 87 11.85 -4.88 -16.74
CA GLN A 87 10.40 -4.67 -16.84
C GLN A 87 10.06 -3.19 -17.06
N ASN A 88 8.96 -2.92 -17.77
CA ASN A 88 8.44 -1.57 -18.00
C ASN A 88 6.99 -1.47 -17.50
N ALA A 89 6.74 -0.61 -16.52
CA ALA A 89 5.42 -0.38 -15.94
C ALA A 89 4.61 0.72 -16.65
N TYR A 90 5.17 1.39 -17.67
CA TYR A 90 4.58 2.56 -18.32
C TYR A 90 4.13 2.31 -19.77
N GLY A 91 4.27 1.08 -20.28
CA GLY A 91 4.08 0.78 -21.70
C GLY A 91 5.30 1.14 -22.54
#